data_AF-A0A838W9Q5-F1
#
_entry.id   AF-A0A838W9Q5-F1
#
_cell.length_a   1.000
_cell.length_b   1.000
_cell.length_c   1.000
_cell.angle_alpha   90.00
_cell.angle_beta   90.00
_cell.angle_gamma   90.00
#
_symmetry.space_group_name_H-M   'P 1'
#
loop_
_entity.id
_entity.type
_entity.pdbx_description
1 polymer ?
#
loop_
_entity_poly.entity_id
_entity_poly.type
_entity_poly.pdbx_seq_one_letter_code
_entity_poly.pdbx_strand_id
1 'polypeptide(L)'
;MYNHRSFFRPALIGAALLALGGCASLGALPVIGGGTSGDARVPGPREEVEPRTRDPLGGFHVVVDLDDNELRFMDGKQVVWAGPVGTGTGLRLRGEDSEWDFSTPNGTFYVQYKEVNPVWILPDWYFVKDKKPIPPEDSPARRVPGALGAAAVFLGDEIAIHGTDKPELLGQRVSHGCIRLSDENAKRLFHNVQVGTPVIITGGQGLAKRLQQRLQQSAAAPTNPTAQPKPPASPLARVSTQQLLSRLDRQLAAGDTSSEWTRTASEIIRRGIDDDSLALRGALALAGTGSDEATNREYSTFLADAFMRGSLRAIVSLARIDAKARERASLAIVEGVMDLHPGALDVAGAPWPTRRVPNWRLGPDGSRGWKALQQAEAAYRARPAGVRLVMGTAAQ
;
A
#
# COMPACT_ATOMS: atom_id res chain seq x y z
N MET A 1 -32.05 -58.25 -18.68
CA MET A 1 -31.46 -58.70 -17.40
C MET A 1 -31.69 -57.56 -16.42
N TYR A 2 -32.68 -57.62 -15.51
CA TYR A 2 -32.59 -58.21 -14.15
C TYR A 2 -31.40 -57.63 -13.34
N ASN A 3 -31.55 -57.13 -12.09
CA ASN A 3 -32.57 -57.47 -11.06
C ASN A 3 -32.86 -56.37 -9.99
N HIS A 4 -33.94 -56.59 -9.22
CA HIS A 4 -34.50 -55.86 -8.04
C HIS A 4 -33.55 -55.77 -6.81
N ARG A 5 -33.84 -55.14 -5.63
CA ARG A 5 -35.08 -54.74 -4.88
C ARG A 5 -34.90 -53.37 -4.16
N SER A 6 -35.89 -52.58 -3.69
CA SER A 6 -37.37 -52.65 -3.47
C SER A 6 -37.89 -52.99 -2.04
N PHE A 7 -38.13 -51.97 -1.19
CA PHE A 7 -39.00 -51.94 0.02
C PHE A 7 -39.48 -50.48 0.26
N PHE A 8 -40.57 -50.13 0.93
CA PHE A 8 -42.02 -50.41 0.85
C PHE A 8 -42.70 -49.29 1.69
N ARG A 9 -43.97 -48.93 1.43
CA ARG A 9 -44.72 -47.81 2.05
C ARG A 9 -45.70 -48.29 3.15
N PRO A 10 -46.47 -47.40 3.80
CA PRO A 10 -47.85 -47.13 3.32
C PRO A 10 -48.21 -45.61 3.30
N ALA A 11 -49.47 -45.23 3.57
CA ALA A 11 -50.03 -43.87 3.47
C ALA A 11 -51.34 -43.75 4.29
N LEU A 12 -51.93 -42.54 4.42
CA LEU A 12 -53.35 -42.14 4.68
C LEU A 12 -53.36 -40.59 4.84
N ILE A 13 -54.01 -39.73 4.02
CA ILE A 13 -55.43 -39.51 3.65
C ILE A 13 -56.24 -38.72 4.69
N GLY A 14 -56.81 -37.58 4.25
CA GLY A 14 -57.84 -36.79 4.94
C GLY A 14 -58.19 -35.52 4.13
N ALA A 15 -59.47 -35.27 3.82
CA ALA A 15 -59.94 -34.18 2.95
C ALA A 15 -61.31 -33.63 3.41
N ALA A 16 -61.82 -32.60 2.70
CA ALA A 16 -63.18 -32.00 2.77
C ALA A 16 -63.46 -30.99 3.93
N LEU A 17 -64.38 -29.99 3.85
CA LEU A 17 -65.01 -29.22 2.73
C LEU A 17 -65.77 -27.99 3.31
N LEU A 18 -65.94 -26.92 2.49
CA LEU A 18 -66.95 -25.84 2.48
C LEU A 18 -67.80 -25.41 3.72
N ALA A 19 -67.94 -24.08 3.92
CA ALA A 19 -69.20 -23.39 4.25
C ALA A 19 -69.15 -21.87 3.88
N LEU A 20 -70.31 -21.19 3.81
CA LEU A 20 -70.54 -19.86 3.16
C LEU A 20 -71.10 -18.76 4.09
N GLY A 21 -70.93 -17.49 3.70
CA GLY A 21 -71.72 -16.30 4.16
C GLY A 21 -71.24 -15.62 5.47
N GLY A 22 -71.50 -14.34 5.75
CA GLY A 22 -72.15 -13.25 4.99
C GLY A 22 -72.45 -12.01 5.87
N CYS A 23 -72.75 -10.85 5.26
CA CYS A 23 -73.38 -9.64 5.85
C CYS A 23 -72.63 -8.72 6.86
N ALA A 24 -72.05 -7.64 6.31
CA ALA A 24 -72.36 -6.22 6.55
C ALA A 24 -72.63 -5.57 7.96
N SER A 25 -71.91 -4.46 8.18
CA SER A 25 -72.37 -3.11 8.60
C SER A 25 -72.26 -2.58 10.06
N LEU A 26 -71.52 -1.46 10.16
CA LEU A 26 -71.71 -0.22 10.95
C LEU A 26 -71.83 -0.24 12.50
N GLY A 27 -70.89 0.47 13.15
CA GLY A 27 -70.95 0.94 14.54
C GLY A 27 -69.82 1.95 14.82
N ALA A 28 -70.06 3.00 15.62
CA ALA A 28 -69.19 4.18 15.72
C ALA A 28 -68.30 4.26 16.98
N LEU A 29 -67.33 5.18 16.90
CA LEU A 29 -66.37 5.76 17.87
C LEU A 29 -66.90 6.04 19.32
N PRO A 30 -66.04 6.44 20.30
CA PRO A 30 -64.57 6.37 20.44
C PRO A 30 -64.09 5.80 21.81
N VAL A 31 -62.77 5.66 22.03
CA VAL A 31 -62.10 5.96 23.33
C VAL A 31 -60.58 6.15 23.13
N ILE A 32 -59.97 7.00 23.95
CA ILE A 32 -58.54 7.35 23.93
C ILE A 32 -57.72 6.33 24.73
N GLY A 33 -56.59 5.89 24.18
CA GLY A 33 -55.60 5.08 24.90
C GLY A 33 -54.27 4.99 24.14
N GLY A 34 -53.20 5.57 24.67
CA GLY A 34 -51.86 5.49 24.07
C GLY A 34 -51.17 4.16 24.40
N GLY A 35 -50.41 3.62 23.45
CA GLY A 35 -49.69 2.37 23.65
C GLY A 35 -48.94 1.90 22.40
N THR A 36 -47.63 2.08 22.41
CA THR A 36 -46.64 1.63 21.41
C THR A 36 -46.80 0.18 20.93
N SER A 37 -46.81 -0.07 19.62
CA SER A 37 -46.22 -1.29 19.01
C SER A 37 -45.99 -1.18 17.50
N GLY A 38 -44.93 -1.85 17.05
CA GLY A 38 -44.28 -1.63 15.76
C GLY A 38 -45.08 -1.96 14.50
N ASP A 39 -44.89 -1.09 13.51
CA ASP A 39 -45.36 -1.25 12.14
C ASP A 39 -44.39 -2.18 11.39
N ALA A 40 -44.76 -3.46 11.26
CA ALA A 40 -43.93 -4.49 10.64
C ALA A 40 -43.95 -4.38 9.10
N ARG A 41 -43.20 -3.43 8.55
CA ARG A 41 -43.03 -3.28 7.10
C ARG A 41 -42.29 -4.50 6.53
N VAL A 42 -43.03 -5.33 5.78
CA VAL A 42 -42.51 -6.53 5.09
C VAL A 42 -41.31 -6.15 4.21
N PRO A 43 -40.13 -6.76 4.39
CA PRO A 43 -39.03 -6.58 3.45
C PRO A 43 -39.38 -7.22 2.11
N GLY A 44 -39.32 -6.45 1.03
CA GLY A 44 -39.31 -7.03 -0.32
C GLY A 44 -38.09 -7.95 -0.50
N PRO A 45 -38.12 -8.86 -1.50
CA PRO A 45 -37.01 -9.75 -1.76
C PRO A 45 -35.74 -8.93 -1.95
N ARG A 46 -34.73 -9.18 -1.12
CA ARG A 46 -33.40 -8.60 -1.30
C ARG A 46 -32.85 -9.20 -2.59
N GLU A 47 -32.69 -8.38 -3.62
CA GLU A 47 -31.72 -8.73 -4.66
C GLU A 47 -30.40 -8.97 -3.96
N GLU A 48 -29.89 -10.18 -4.09
CA GLU A 48 -28.59 -10.56 -3.58
C GLU A 48 -27.56 -9.88 -4.47
N VAL A 49 -27.21 -8.65 -4.11
CA VAL A 49 -26.17 -7.88 -4.78
C VAL A 49 -24.85 -8.59 -4.51
N GLU A 50 -24.53 -9.53 -5.40
CA GLU A 50 -23.20 -10.07 -5.66
C GLU A 50 -22.17 -8.99 -5.34
N PRO A 51 -21.32 -9.18 -4.31
CA PRO A 51 -20.44 -8.13 -3.85
C PRO A 51 -19.45 -7.87 -4.98
N ARG A 52 -19.70 -6.78 -5.73
CA ARG A 52 -18.79 -6.29 -6.77
C ARG A 52 -17.46 -6.02 -6.09
N THR A 53 -16.55 -6.99 -6.19
CA THR A 53 -15.18 -6.89 -5.74
C THR A 53 -14.54 -5.77 -6.53
N ARG A 54 -14.53 -4.58 -5.94
CA ARG A 54 -13.73 -3.46 -6.42
C ARG A 54 -12.30 -3.97 -6.42
N ASP A 55 -11.78 -4.21 -7.61
CA ASP A 55 -10.37 -4.43 -7.84
C ASP A 55 -9.61 -3.25 -7.22
N PRO A 56 -8.88 -3.43 -6.10
CA PRO A 56 -8.30 -2.32 -5.36
C PRO A 56 -7.05 -1.76 -6.06
N LEU A 57 -6.66 -2.33 -7.20
CA LEU A 57 -5.42 -2.09 -7.94
C LEU A 57 -5.66 -1.48 -9.33
N GLY A 58 -6.78 -0.79 -9.51
CA GLY A 58 -7.04 0.01 -10.71
C GLY A 58 -6.00 1.13 -10.84
N GLY A 59 -4.93 0.87 -11.59
CA GLY A 59 -3.81 1.78 -11.80
C GLY A 59 -2.48 1.06 -12.01
N PHE A 60 -1.41 1.85 -12.12
CA PHE A 60 -0.05 1.31 -12.21
C PHE A 60 0.39 0.66 -10.90
N HIS A 61 0.88 -0.57 -10.97
CA HIS A 61 1.41 -1.28 -9.81
C HIS A 61 2.43 -2.34 -10.20
N VAL A 62 3.12 -2.92 -9.21
CA VAL A 62 4.11 -3.98 -9.40
C VAL A 62 3.60 -5.27 -8.77
N VAL A 63 3.76 -6.39 -9.47
CA VAL A 63 3.57 -7.74 -8.92
C VAL A 63 4.90 -8.47 -8.97
N VAL A 64 5.31 -9.05 -7.85
CA VAL A 64 6.51 -9.89 -7.73
C VAL A 64 6.06 -11.29 -7.38
N ASP A 65 6.28 -12.21 -8.30
CA ASP A 65 5.93 -13.61 -8.17
C ASP A 65 7.15 -14.41 -7.70
N LEU A 66 7.07 -14.89 -6.46
CA LEU A 66 8.15 -15.65 -5.82
C LEU A 66 8.16 -17.12 -6.27
N ASP A 67 7.09 -17.65 -6.85
CA ASP A 67 7.10 -19.03 -7.36
C ASP A 67 7.76 -19.08 -8.76
N ASP A 68 7.51 -18.08 -9.61
CA ASP A 68 8.11 -17.95 -10.95
C ASP A 68 9.45 -17.17 -10.96
N ASN A 69 9.80 -16.46 -9.87
CA ASN A 69 10.88 -15.47 -9.84
C ASN A 69 10.76 -14.42 -10.96
N GLU A 70 9.56 -13.85 -11.12
CA GLU A 70 9.25 -12.81 -12.11
C GLU A 70 8.73 -11.54 -11.43
N LEU A 71 9.13 -10.37 -11.93
CA LEU A 71 8.47 -9.10 -11.65
C LEU A 71 7.69 -8.66 -12.88
N ARG A 72 6.44 -8.25 -12.67
CA ARG A 72 5.52 -7.71 -13.67
C ARG A 72 5.15 -6.28 -13.28
N PHE A 73 5.36 -5.32 -14.18
CA PHE A 73 4.80 -3.98 -14.06
C PHE A 73 3.44 -3.95 -14.77
N MET A 74 2.41 -3.53 -14.05
CA MET A 74 1.01 -3.69 -14.40
C MET A 74 0.34 -2.34 -14.66
N ASP A 75 -0.59 -2.28 -15.60
CA ASP A 75 -1.63 -1.25 -15.71
C ASP A 75 -3.00 -1.92 -15.54
N GLY A 76 -3.54 -1.86 -14.33
CA GLY A 76 -4.69 -2.67 -13.94
C GLY A 76 -4.41 -4.15 -14.18
N LYS A 77 -5.09 -4.75 -15.17
CA LYS A 77 -4.93 -6.18 -15.51
C LYS A 77 -3.92 -6.46 -16.63
N GLN A 78 -3.38 -5.43 -17.26
CA GLN A 78 -2.44 -5.57 -18.38
C GLN A 78 -1.01 -5.60 -17.86
N VAL A 79 -0.20 -6.55 -18.34
CA VAL A 79 1.25 -6.55 -18.12
C VAL A 79 1.87 -5.56 -19.11
N VAL A 80 2.43 -4.45 -18.60
CA VAL A 80 3.14 -3.45 -19.41
C VAL A 80 4.53 -3.95 -19.77
N TRP A 81 5.20 -4.60 -18.82
CA TRP A 81 6.42 -5.38 -19.04
C TRP A 81 6.65 -6.36 -17.89
N ALA A 82 7.47 -7.38 -18.15
CA ALA A 82 7.90 -8.36 -17.16
C ALA A 82 9.42 -8.60 -17.27
N GLY A 83 10.02 -9.15 -16.22
CA GLY A 83 11.42 -9.57 -16.24
C GLY A 83 11.79 -10.50 -15.07
N PRO A 84 12.81 -11.35 -15.25
CA PRO A 84 13.27 -12.26 -14.21
C PRO A 84 13.88 -11.49 -13.03
N VAL A 85 13.61 -11.96 -11.82
CA VAL A 85 14.17 -11.41 -10.58
C VAL A 85 15.04 -12.41 -9.82
N GLY A 86 16.03 -11.90 -9.09
CA GLY A 86 16.67 -12.66 -8.02
C GLY A 86 15.96 -12.40 -6.70
N THR A 87 15.50 -13.44 -5.99
CA THR A 87 14.71 -13.30 -4.74
C THR A 87 15.42 -13.93 -3.54
N GLY A 88 14.82 -13.82 -2.35
CA GLY A 88 15.37 -14.32 -1.10
C GLY A 88 15.58 -15.83 -1.08
N THR A 89 16.74 -16.25 -0.58
CA THR A 89 17.12 -17.66 -0.39
C THR A 89 16.18 -18.43 0.55
N GLY A 90 15.55 -17.74 1.50
CA GLY A 90 14.76 -18.37 2.57
C GLY A 90 15.60 -19.10 3.62
N LEU A 91 16.92 -18.89 3.62
CA LEU A 91 17.82 -19.37 4.67
C LEU A 91 17.65 -18.53 5.93
N ARG A 92 17.97 -19.11 7.10
CA ARG A 92 18.06 -18.37 8.36
C ARG A 92 19.48 -18.37 8.91
N LEU A 93 19.93 -17.22 9.39
CA LEU A 93 21.17 -17.08 10.14
C LEU A 93 20.84 -16.80 11.60
N ARG A 94 21.47 -17.53 12.52
CA ARG A 94 21.35 -17.32 13.96
C ARG A 94 22.69 -16.87 14.52
N GLY A 95 22.72 -15.67 15.09
CA GLY A 95 23.80 -15.17 15.94
C GLY A 95 23.54 -15.52 17.41
N GLU A 96 24.33 -14.92 18.31
CA GLU A 96 24.19 -15.14 19.76
C GLU A 96 22.89 -14.52 20.29
N ASP A 97 22.62 -13.24 19.96
CA ASP A 97 21.43 -12.48 20.41
C ASP A 97 20.49 -12.07 19.26
N SER A 98 20.61 -12.67 18.06
CA SER A 98 19.84 -12.23 16.88
C SER A 98 19.60 -13.36 15.87
N GLU A 99 18.51 -13.25 15.11
CA GLU A 99 18.17 -14.15 14.00
C GLU A 99 17.73 -13.33 12.78
N TRP A 100 18.19 -13.74 11.59
CA TRP A 100 17.84 -13.12 10.31
C TRP A 100 17.19 -14.15 9.40
N ASP A 101 16.03 -13.80 8.82
CA ASP A 101 15.35 -14.60 7.80
C ASP A 101 15.57 -13.98 6.43
N PHE A 102 16.20 -14.73 5.52
CA PHE A 102 16.54 -14.29 4.16
C PHE A 102 15.46 -14.62 3.12
N SER A 103 14.21 -14.79 3.55
CA SER A 103 13.04 -14.83 2.68
C SER A 103 12.70 -13.43 2.15
N THR A 104 12.29 -13.32 0.88
CA THR A 104 11.53 -12.13 0.44
C THR A 104 10.13 -12.22 1.06
N PRO A 105 9.66 -11.21 1.82
CA PRO A 105 8.39 -11.30 2.52
C PRO A 105 7.20 -11.16 1.56
N ASN A 106 6.17 -11.98 1.75
CA ASN A 106 4.88 -11.83 1.05
C ASN A 106 4.06 -10.69 1.66
N GLY A 107 3.27 -10.00 0.83
CA GLY A 107 2.35 -8.95 1.28
C GLY A 107 2.17 -7.84 0.26
N THR A 108 1.41 -6.81 0.66
CA THR A 108 1.27 -5.57 -0.10
C THR A 108 2.16 -4.49 0.52
N PHE A 109 3.15 -4.07 -0.24
CA PHE A 109 4.10 -3.01 0.06
C PHE A 109 3.80 -1.79 -0.82
N TYR A 110 4.48 -0.69 -0.55
CA TYR A 110 4.39 0.55 -1.34
C TYR A 110 5.78 1.13 -1.49
N VAL A 111 6.11 1.65 -2.67
CA VAL A 111 7.38 2.35 -2.89
C VAL A 111 7.49 3.52 -1.89
N GLN A 112 8.50 3.51 -1.02
CA GLN A 112 8.75 4.55 -0.02
C GLN A 112 9.68 5.63 -0.58
N TYR A 113 10.77 5.23 -1.23
CA TYR A 113 11.70 6.11 -1.97
C TYR A 113 12.43 5.33 -3.05
N LYS A 114 13.17 6.05 -3.88
CA LYS A 114 13.97 5.50 -4.97
C LYS A 114 15.29 6.24 -5.11
N GLU A 115 16.30 5.56 -5.64
CA GLU A 115 17.68 6.05 -5.77
C GLU A 115 18.30 5.66 -7.11
N VAL A 116 19.17 6.52 -7.62
CA VAL A 116 20.06 6.24 -8.76
C VAL A 116 21.47 5.99 -8.22
N ASN A 117 22.16 4.99 -8.75
CA ASN A 117 23.47 4.51 -8.27
C ASN A 117 23.55 4.31 -6.73
N PRO A 118 22.59 3.61 -6.11
CA PRO A 118 22.54 3.38 -4.66
C PRO A 118 23.82 2.72 -4.11
N VAL A 119 24.27 3.20 -2.94
CA VAL A 119 25.37 2.59 -2.18
C VAL A 119 24.79 1.59 -1.20
N TRP A 120 25.22 0.32 -1.28
CA TRP A 120 24.83 -0.66 -0.27
C TRP A 120 25.47 -0.33 1.07
N ILE A 121 24.68 -0.32 2.14
CA ILE A 121 25.19 -0.31 3.51
C ILE A 121 25.13 -1.73 4.03
N LEU A 122 26.29 -2.30 4.38
CA LEU A 122 26.42 -3.67 4.90
C LEU A 122 25.63 -3.81 6.22
N PRO A 123 24.61 -4.67 6.28
CA PRO A 123 23.87 -4.96 7.50
C PRO A 123 24.69 -5.86 8.43
N ASP A 124 24.33 -5.91 9.71
CA ASP A 124 25.10 -6.58 10.76
C ASP A 124 25.33 -8.08 10.49
N TRP A 125 24.37 -8.76 9.89
CA TRP A 125 24.48 -10.17 9.52
C TRP A 125 25.72 -10.46 8.66
N TYR A 126 26.17 -9.49 7.85
CA TYR A 126 27.33 -9.63 6.97
C TYR A 126 28.65 -9.79 7.74
N PHE A 127 28.74 -9.20 8.93
CA PHE A 127 29.89 -9.34 9.83
C PHE A 127 29.73 -10.58 10.73
N VAL A 128 28.51 -10.81 11.23
CA VAL A 128 28.19 -11.94 12.13
C VAL A 128 28.44 -13.29 11.46
N LYS A 129 28.07 -13.48 10.19
CA LYS A 129 28.31 -14.75 9.46
C LYS A 129 29.79 -15.17 9.42
N ASP A 130 30.70 -14.20 9.45
CA ASP A 130 32.15 -14.39 9.37
C ASP A 130 32.82 -14.28 10.75
N LYS A 131 32.03 -14.14 11.84
CA LYS A 131 32.48 -13.86 13.21
C LYS A 131 33.38 -12.62 13.32
N LYS A 132 33.09 -11.59 12.53
CA LYS A 132 33.81 -10.31 12.52
C LYS A 132 33.12 -9.30 13.46
N PRO A 133 33.88 -8.38 14.10
CA PRO A 133 33.29 -7.28 14.85
C PRO A 133 32.43 -6.41 13.93
N ILE A 134 31.26 -6.00 14.42
CA ILE A 134 30.31 -5.13 13.73
C ILE A 134 30.82 -3.68 13.80
N PRO A 135 31.11 -3.01 12.67
CA PRO A 135 31.53 -1.61 12.68
C PRO A 135 30.37 -0.67 13.10
N PRO A 136 30.63 0.57 13.53
CA PRO A 136 29.60 1.60 13.66
C PRO A 136 28.76 1.76 12.38
N GLU A 137 27.47 2.11 12.51
CA GLU A 137 26.53 2.23 11.38
C GLU A 137 26.95 3.25 10.32
N ASP A 138 27.59 4.34 10.73
CA ASP A 138 28.07 5.42 9.88
C ASP A 138 29.44 5.11 9.23
N SER A 139 30.10 4.04 9.67
CA SER A 139 31.45 3.68 9.24
C SER A 139 31.57 3.52 7.72
N PRO A 140 32.58 4.13 7.08
CA PRO A 140 32.88 3.89 5.66
C PRO A 140 33.09 2.41 5.32
N ALA A 141 33.52 1.59 6.29
CA ALA A 141 33.70 0.15 6.12
C ALA A 141 32.40 -0.62 5.79
N ARG A 142 31.22 -0.02 6.02
CA ARG A 142 29.93 -0.59 5.62
C ARG A 142 29.51 -0.21 4.19
N ARG A 143 30.19 0.72 3.51
CA ARG A 143 29.72 1.28 2.23
C ARG A 143 30.28 0.49 1.04
N VAL A 144 29.39 -0.09 0.24
CA VAL A 144 29.75 -0.82 -0.99
C VAL A 144 29.00 -0.18 -2.18
N PRO A 145 29.63 0.76 -2.91
CA PRO A 145 29.08 1.33 -4.14
C PRO A 145 28.88 0.25 -5.22
N GLY A 146 27.86 0.43 -6.07
CA GLY A 146 27.60 -0.44 -7.23
C GLY A 146 26.97 -1.81 -6.94
N ALA A 147 27.03 -2.31 -5.70
CA ALA A 147 26.46 -3.62 -5.33
C ALA A 147 24.92 -3.71 -5.42
N LEU A 148 24.22 -2.57 -5.45
CA LEU A 148 22.79 -2.47 -5.69
C LEU A 148 22.44 -2.09 -7.15
N GLY A 149 23.44 -2.12 -8.05
CA GLY A 149 23.29 -1.77 -9.45
C GLY A 149 23.00 -0.29 -9.69
N ALA A 150 22.45 0.01 -10.86
CA ALA A 150 22.27 1.39 -11.33
C ALA A 150 21.06 2.13 -10.74
N ALA A 151 20.08 1.43 -10.16
CA ALA A 151 18.91 2.03 -9.52
C ALA A 151 18.30 1.10 -8.45
N ALA A 152 17.63 1.68 -7.46
CA ALA A 152 16.83 0.97 -6.48
C ALA A 152 15.51 1.68 -6.15
N VAL A 153 14.52 0.88 -5.78
CA VAL A 153 13.17 1.23 -5.36
C VAL A 153 12.93 0.56 -4.01
N PHE A 154 12.87 1.33 -2.94
CA PHE A 154 12.81 0.85 -1.56
C PHE A 154 11.36 0.73 -1.08
N LEU A 155 11.02 -0.36 -0.41
CA LEU A 155 9.65 -0.72 -0.06
C LEU A 155 9.32 -0.57 1.44
N GLY A 156 10.33 -0.31 2.27
CA GLY A 156 10.26 -0.41 3.73
C GLY A 156 10.91 -1.69 4.24
N ASP A 157 11.08 -1.79 5.56
CA ASP A 157 11.57 -2.99 6.27
C ASP A 157 12.83 -3.64 5.67
N GLU A 158 13.79 -2.80 5.25
CA GLU A 158 15.06 -3.17 4.58
C GLU A 158 14.91 -3.88 3.21
N ILE A 159 13.69 -4.01 2.68
CA ILE A 159 13.44 -4.59 1.35
C ILE A 159 13.52 -3.51 0.26
N ALA A 160 14.26 -3.81 -0.81
CA ALA A 160 14.31 -3.02 -2.02
C ALA A 160 14.20 -3.91 -3.27
N ILE A 161 13.64 -3.34 -4.35
CA ILE A 161 13.81 -3.83 -5.72
C ILE A 161 14.95 -3.04 -6.34
N HIS A 162 16.03 -3.68 -6.75
CA HIS A 162 17.26 -2.99 -7.18
C HIS A 162 17.99 -3.68 -8.32
N GLY A 163 18.89 -2.97 -9.01
CA GLY A 163 19.77 -3.54 -10.05
C GLY A 163 20.80 -4.53 -9.49
N THR A 164 21.67 -5.10 -10.31
CA THR A 164 22.71 -6.02 -9.80
C THR A 164 23.96 -6.05 -10.67
N ASP A 165 25.10 -6.15 -9.97
CA ASP A 165 26.42 -6.48 -10.51
C ASP A 165 26.54 -7.92 -11.02
N LYS A 166 25.52 -8.76 -10.80
CA LYS A 166 25.51 -10.22 -11.06
C LYS A 166 24.25 -10.67 -11.82
N PRO A 167 24.04 -10.20 -13.06
CA PRO A 167 22.85 -10.50 -13.85
C PRO A 167 22.67 -11.99 -14.15
N GLU A 168 23.74 -12.79 -14.12
CA GLU A 168 23.72 -14.26 -14.27
C GLU A 168 22.96 -14.99 -13.14
N LEU A 169 22.66 -14.31 -12.04
CA LEU A 169 21.93 -14.85 -10.89
C LEU A 169 20.43 -14.49 -10.87
N LEU A 170 19.91 -13.85 -11.93
CA LEU A 170 18.48 -13.55 -12.06
C LEU A 170 17.66 -14.83 -12.35
N GLY A 171 16.38 -14.83 -11.97
CA GLY A 171 15.50 -16.00 -12.00
C GLY A 171 15.75 -17.00 -10.84
N GLN A 172 16.65 -16.68 -9.90
CA GLN A 172 17.10 -17.58 -8.84
C GLN A 172 16.88 -17.01 -7.43
N ARG A 173 16.84 -17.88 -6.43
CA ARG A 173 16.75 -17.51 -5.01
C ARG A 173 18.15 -17.34 -4.41
N VAL A 174 18.71 -16.14 -4.53
CA VAL A 174 20.12 -15.80 -4.28
C VAL A 174 20.34 -14.62 -3.34
N SER A 175 19.27 -13.90 -2.96
CA SER A 175 19.36 -12.70 -2.14
C SER A 175 19.18 -12.97 -0.65
N HIS A 176 19.41 -11.94 0.16
CA HIS A 176 19.19 -11.94 1.59
C HIS A 176 17.85 -11.26 1.98
N GLY A 177 16.88 -11.25 1.05
CA GLY A 177 15.54 -10.67 1.23
C GLY A 177 15.12 -9.78 0.05
N CYS A 178 16.01 -8.89 -0.41
CA CYS A 178 15.76 -7.96 -1.52
C CYS A 178 15.47 -8.64 -2.87
N ILE A 179 14.89 -7.88 -3.80
CA ILE A 179 14.52 -8.31 -5.14
C ILE A 179 15.51 -7.70 -6.13
N ARG A 180 16.24 -8.54 -6.87
CA ARG A 180 17.23 -8.11 -7.87
C ARG A 180 16.63 -8.11 -9.27
N LEU A 181 16.93 -7.07 -10.05
CA LEU A 181 16.64 -6.94 -11.47
C LEU A 181 17.95 -6.75 -12.24
N SER A 182 17.91 -6.89 -13.57
CA SER A 182 18.96 -6.33 -14.42
C SER A 182 18.98 -4.79 -14.28
N ASP A 183 20.14 -4.16 -14.49
CA ASP A 183 20.25 -2.70 -14.40
C ASP A 183 19.33 -1.95 -15.37
N GLU A 184 19.04 -2.54 -16.53
CA GLU A 184 18.05 -2.02 -17.48
C GLU A 184 16.64 -2.03 -16.88
N ASN A 185 16.18 -3.17 -16.35
CA ASN A 185 14.86 -3.29 -15.75
C ASN A 185 14.76 -2.50 -14.43
N ALA A 186 15.85 -2.34 -13.68
CA ALA A 186 15.88 -1.51 -12.48
C ALA A 186 15.70 -0.02 -12.82
N LYS A 187 16.39 0.49 -13.85
CA LYS A 187 16.17 1.85 -14.38
C LYS A 187 14.76 2.01 -14.93
N ARG A 188 14.28 1.04 -15.70
CA ARG A 188 12.92 1.02 -16.26
C ARG A 188 11.87 1.13 -15.15
N LEU A 189 12.00 0.32 -14.10
CA LEU A 189 11.14 0.37 -12.92
C LEU A 189 11.24 1.73 -12.21
N PHE A 190 12.45 2.24 -11.95
CA PHE A 190 12.68 3.54 -11.32
C PHE A 190 11.96 4.70 -12.04
N HIS A 191 11.90 4.67 -13.37
CA HIS A 191 11.17 5.65 -14.19
C HIS A 191 9.67 5.37 -14.30
N ASN A 192 9.23 4.11 -14.20
CA ASN A 192 7.82 3.74 -14.28
C ASN A 192 7.06 3.86 -12.95
N VAL A 193 7.75 3.81 -11.80
CA VAL A 193 7.12 3.91 -10.47
C VAL A 193 7.37 5.25 -9.78
N GLN A 194 6.36 5.68 -9.02
CA GLN A 194 6.41 6.82 -8.11
C GLN A 194 6.35 6.33 -6.65
N VAL A 195 6.65 7.19 -5.68
CA VAL A 195 6.38 6.87 -4.27
C VAL A 195 4.88 6.68 -4.06
N GLY A 196 4.50 5.72 -3.21
CA GLY A 196 3.12 5.26 -3.06
C GLY A 196 2.64 4.25 -4.12
N THR A 197 3.45 3.92 -5.14
CA THR A 197 3.09 2.85 -6.11
C THR A 197 2.95 1.51 -5.36
N PRO A 198 1.83 0.77 -5.49
CA PRO A 198 1.65 -0.53 -4.84
C PRO A 198 2.61 -1.58 -5.40
N VAL A 199 3.17 -2.40 -4.51
CA VAL A 199 4.03 -3.54 -4.83
C VAL A 199 3.51 -4.77 -4.11
N ILE A 200 3.04 -5.76 -4.86
CA ILE A 200 2.44 -6.99 -4.32
C ILE A 200 3.45 -8.11 -4.46
N ILE A 201 3.89 -8.66 -3.34
CA ILE A 201 4.77 -9.83 -3.31
C ILE A 201 3.92 -11.04 -2.95
N THR A 202 3.91 -12.05 -3.83
CA THR A 202 3.07 -13.25 -3.73
C THR A 202 3.86 -14.53 -4.06
N GLY A 203 3.33 -15.69 -3.68
CA GLY A 203 3.92 -17.00 -3.93
C GLY A 203 4.88 -17.49 -2.85
N GLY A 204 5.76 -18.44 -3.16
CA GLY A 204 6.80 -18.97 -2.28
C GLY A 204 6.32 -19.95 -1.20
N GLN A 205 5.01 -20.02 -0.91
CA GLN A 205 4.46 -21.00 0.04
C GLN A 205 4.64 -22.44 -0.44
N GLY A 206 4.68 -22.65 -1.76
CA GLY A 206 4.98 -23.95 -2.37
C GLY A 206 6.40 -24.45 -2.03
N LEU A 207 7.35 -23.54 -1.79
CA LEU A 207 8.71 -23.87 -1.37
C LEU A 207 8.82 -24.05 0.15
N ALA A 208 8.13 -23.22 0.95
CA ALA A 208 8.07 -23.40 2.40
C ALA A 208 7.61 -24.82 2.77
N LYS A 209 6.57 -25.35 2.10
CA LYS A 209 6.11 -26.74 2.26
C LYS A 209 7.16 -27.78 1.85
N ARG A 210 7.88 -27.57 0.74
CA ARG A 210 8.91 -28.52 0.23
C ARG A 210 10.19 -28.50 1.08
N LEU A 211 10.61 -27.34 1.57
CA LEU A 211 11.71 -27.20 2.53
C LEU A 211 11.31 -27.78 3.88
N GLN A 212 10.09 -27.53 4.36
CA GLN A 212 9.58 -28.16 5.57
C GLN A 212 9.52 -29.69 5.44
N GLN A 213 9.13 -30.25 4.28
CA GLN A 213 9.24 -31.69 4.02
C GLN A 213 10.68 -32.21 4.05
N ARG A 214 11.64 -31.51 3.42
CA ARG A 214 13.07 -31.90 3.47
C ARG A 214 13.67 -31.78 4.86
N LEU A 215 13.27 -30.79 5.64
CA LEU A 215 13.70 -30.60 7.04
C LEU A 215 13.01 -31.59 7.98
N GLN A 216 11.76 -31.99 7.72
CA GLN A 216 11.08 -33.08 8.46
C GLN A 216 11.75 -34.45 8.25
N GLN A 217 12.46 -34.65 7.13
CA GLN A 217 13.31 -35.81 6.89
C GLN A 217 14.66 -35.75 7.64
N SER A 218 14.90 -34.67 8.40
CA SER A 218 16.14 -34.37 9.14
C SER A 218 15.80 -33.76 10.51
N ALA A 219 15.37 -34.59 11.47
CA ALA A 219 15.03 -34.18 12.84
C ALA A 219 16.13 -33.30 13.49
N ALA A 220 15.84 -32.27 14.30
CA ALA A 220 14.77 -32.19 15.30
C ALA A 220 13.93 -30.88 15.29
N ALA A 221 12.93 -30.81 16.18
CA ALA A 221 11.79 -29.88 16.10
C ALA A 221 12.05 -28.44 16.61
N PRO A 222 11.36 -27.43 16.03
CA PRO A 222 11.19 -26.11 16.64
C PRO A 222 9.80 -25.91 17.29
N THR A 223 9.76 -25.20 18.41
CA THR A 223 8.54 -24.67 19.04
C THR A 223 8.36 -23.18 18.72
N ASN A 224 7.12 -22.76 18.44
CA ASN A 224 6.68 -21.37 18.31
C ASN A 224 6.07 -20.86 19.63
N PRO A 225 5.78 -19.54 19.82
CA PRO A 225 6.28 -18.35 19.11
C PRO A 225 6.69 -17.17 20.05
N THR A 226 7.42 -16.18 19.52
CA THR A 226 7.32 -14.77 19.97
C THR A 226 7.68 -13.80 18.84
N ALA A 227 7.33 -12.52 19.01
CA ALA A 227 7.41 -11.50 17.96
C ALA A 227 8.83 -11.30 17.40
N GLN A 228 8.91 -11.05 16.09
CA GLN A 228 10.16 -10.70 15.40
C GLN A 228 10.75 -9.39 15.96
N PRO A 229 12.08 -9.29 16.14
CA PRO A 229 12.72 -8.00 16.41
C PRO A 229 12.50 -7.07 15.21
N LYS A 230 12.18 -5.80 15.49
CA LYS A 230 11.97 -4.77 14.46
C LYS A 230 13.26 -4.57 13.66
N PRO A 231 13.20 -4.41 12.31
CA PRO A 231 14.39 -4.17 11.50
C PRO A 231 15.21 -2.96 12.01
N PRO A 232 16.54 -2.95 11.78
CA PRO A 232 17.40 -1.81 12.09
C PRO A 232 16.78 -0.48 11.67
N ALA A 233 16.80 0.48 12.58
CA ALA A 233 16.20 1.78 12.33
C ALA A 233 17.04 2.55 11.30
N SER A 234 16.39 3.15 10.30
CA SER A 234 17.03 4.07 9.34
C SER A 234 18.00 5.03 10.03
N PRO A 235 19.15 5.40 9.44
CA PRO A 235 20.05 6.41 10.03
C PRO A 235 19.34 7.73 10.39
N LEU A 236 18.25 8.06 9.68
CA LEU A 236 17.41 9.23 9.97
C LEU A 236 16.44 9.03 11.15
N ALA A 237 16.18 7.79 11.58
CA ALA A 237 15.29 7.47 12.71
C ALA A 237 15.77 8.01 14.05
N ARG A 238 17.08 8.25 14.22
CA ARG A 238 17.67 8.89 15.42
C ARG A 238 17.62 10.42 15.39
N VAL A 239 17.38 11.03 14.23
CA VAL A 239 17.28 12.49 14.07
C VAL A 239 15.93 12.98 14.60
N SER A 240 15.86 14.14 15.28
CA SER A 240 14.57 14.66 15.75
C SER A 240 13.68 15.12 14.59
N THR A 241 12.36 15.03 14.76
CA THR A 241 11.39 15.42 13.72
C THR A 241 11.53 16.88 13.31
N GLN A 242 11.84 17.78 14.25
CA GLN A 242 12.12 19.19 13.95
C GLN A 242 13.34 19.35 13.04
N GLN A 243 14.44 18.63 13.32
CA GLN A 243 15.65 18.65 12.49
C GLN A 243 15.39 18.07 11.09
N LEU A 244 14.61 16.99 10.98
CA LEU A 244 14.22 16.42 9.69
C LEU A 244 13.38 17.40 8.87
N LEU A 245 12.40 18.06 9.48
CA LEU A 245 11.58 19.09 8.81
C LEU A 245 12.42 20.26 8.32
N SER A 246 13.30 20.81 9.16
CA SER A 246 14.23 21.87 8.74
C SER A 246 15.26 21.41 7.70
N ARG A 247 15.60 20.12 7.67
CA ARG A 247 16.46 19.54 6.62
C ARG A 247 15.69 19.45 5.29
N LEU A 248 14.49 18.90 5.31
CA LEU A 248 13.63 18.76 4.12
C LEU A 248 13.30 20.11 3.49
N ASP A 249 12.92 21.11 4.30
CA ASP A 249 12.64 22.47 3.84
C ASP A 249 13.80 23.07 3.01
N ARG A 250 15.03 22.97 3.54
CA ARG A 250 16.23 23.40 2.80
C ARG A 250 16.51 22.58 1.55
N GLN A 251 16.25 21.27 1.55
CA GLN A 251 16.49 20.42 0.39
C GLN A 251 15.49 20.69 -0.74
N LEU A 252 14.20 20.86 -0.40
CA LEU A 252 13.16 21.28 -1.35
C LEU A 252 13.48 22.65 -1.94
N ALA A 253 13.86 23.63 -1.11
CA ALA A 253 14.21 24.97 -1.56
C ALA A 253 15.48 25.02 -2.43
N ALA A 254 16.41 24.08 -2.24
CA ALA A 254 17.67 24.02 -2.99
C ALA A 254 17.56 23.32 -4.36
N GLY A 255 16.45 22.63 -4.65
CA GLY A 255 16.34 21.78 -5.83
C GLY A 255 17.32 20.61 -5.79
N ASP A 256 17.40 19.96 -4.62
CA ASP A 256 18.29 18.82 -4.40
C ASP A 256 17.95 17.68 -5.39
N THR A 257 18.76 17.51 -6.43
CA THR A 257 18.58 16.42 -7.41
C THR A 257 19.13 15.07 -6.92
N SER A 258 19.63 14.99 -5.68
CA SER A 258 20.04 13.73 -5.07
C SER A 258 18.85 13.01 -4.41
N SER A 259 19.02 11.73 -4.07
CA SER A 259 18.04 10.97 -3.29
C SER A 259 18.06 11.28 -1.78
N GLU A 260 18.86 12.23 -1.30
CA GLU A 260 18.92 12.55 0.13
C GLU A 260 17.63 13.22 0.64
N TRP A 261 16.93 13.96 -0.21
CA TRP A 261 15.67 14.61 0.18
C TRP A 261 14.50 13.62 0.19
N THR A 262 14.47 12.67 -0.74
CA THR A 262 13.46 11.60 -0.78
C THR A 262 13.57 10.67 0.43
N ARG A 263 14.80 10.35 0.88
CA ARG A 263 15.05 9.68 2.18
C ARG A 263 14.50 10.49 3.36
N THR A 264 14.75 11.80 3.40
CA THR A 264 14.28 12.69 4.47
C THR A 264 12.76 12.78 4.49
N ALA A 265 12.12 12.95 3.33
CA ALA A 265 10.67 12.94 3.17
C ALA A 265 10.06 11.61 3.63
N SER A 266 10.63 10.46 3.19
CA SER A 266 10.18 9.12 3.59
C SER A 266 10.11 8.94 5.09
N GLU A 267 11.17 9.32 5.80
CA GLU A 267 11.24 9.17 7.25
C GLU A 267 10.21 10.07 7.97
N ILE A 268 9.98 11.28 7.46
CA ILE A 268 8.94 12.19 7.99
C ILE A 268 7.54 11.61 7.72
N ILE A 269 7.27 11.08 6.53
CA ILE A 269 5.98 10.44 6.21
C ILE A 269 5.75 9.20 7.08
N ARG A 270 6.76 8.32 7.21
CA ARG A 270 6.71 7.14 8.08
C ARG A 270 6.35 7.54 9.51
N ARG A 271 7.02 8.55 10.08
CA ARG A 271 6.68 9.09 11.41
C ARG A 271 5.26 9.63 11.49
N GLY A 272 4.81 10.39 10.50
CA GLY A 272 3.44 10.92 10.44
C GLY A 272 2.36 9.83 10.41
N ILE A 273 2.68 8.67 9.86
CA ILE A 273 1.84 7.47 9.84
C ILE A 273 1.95 6.70 11.17
N ASP A 274 3.14 6.67 11.78
CA ASP A 274 3.43 6.14 13.13
C ASP A 274 3.05 7.11 14.28
N ASP A 275 2.04 7.98 14.06
CA ASP A 275 1.42 8.92 15.01
C ASP A 275 2.23 10.17 15.44
N ASP A 276 3.37 10.47 14.80
CA ASP A 276 4.05 11.76 14.96
C ASP A 276 3.25 12.88 14.24
N SER A 277 2.38 13.53 15.02
CA SER A 277 1.54 14.62 14.50
C SER A 277 2.35 15.87 14.09
N LEU A 278 3.58 16.06 14.59
CA LEU A 278 4.46 17.15 14.17
C LEU A 278 5.05 16.84 12.79
N ALA A 279 5.50 15.61 12.56
CA ALA A 279 6.01 15.15 11.27
C ALA A 279 4.97 15.35 10.16
N LEU A 280 3.75 14.87 10.38
CA LEU A 280 2.67 14.97 9.38
C LEU A 280 2.25 16.42 9.10
N ARG A 281 2.09 17.27 10.14
CA ARG A 281 1.77 18.70 9.92
C ARG A 281 2.89 19.44 9.23
N GLY A 282 4.14 19.16 9.60
CA GLY A 282 5.32 19.77 8.98
C GLY A 282 5.45 19.39 7.51
N ALA A 283 5.29 18.11 7.16
CA ALA A 283 5.30 17.66 5.77
C ALA A 283 4.22 18.37 4.93
N LEU A 284 2.98 18.42 5.44
CA LEU A 284 1.90 19.13 4.76
C LEU A 284 2.21 20.63 4.62
N ALA A 285 2.86 21.27 5.59
CA ALA A 285 3.19 22.70 5.50
C ALA A 285 4.23 23.04 4.40
N LEU A 286 5.09 22.08 4.04
CA LEU A 286 6.11 22.19 3.00
C LEU A 286 5.58 21.89 1.58
N ALA A 287 4.30 21.52 1.42
CA ALA A 287 3.73 21.25 0.11
C ALA A 287 3.83 22.48 -0.82
N GLY A 288 4.51 22.35 -1.96
CA GLY A 288 4.70 23.49 -2.87
C GLY A 288 5.77 24.50 -2.44
N THR A 289 6.73 24.14 -1.58
CA THR A 289 7.92 24.99 -1.28
C THR A 289 9.17 24.60 -2.08
N GLY A 290 9.10 23.57 -2.92
CA GLY A 290 10.21 23.14 -3.78
C GLY A 290 10.59 24.20 -4.81
N SER A 291 11.87 24.22 -5.19
CA SER A 291 12.47 25.09 -6.20
C SER A 291 11.79 25.10 -7.58
N ASP A 292 11.21 23.96 -7.96
CA ASP A 292 10.72 23.71 -9.32
C ASP A 292 9.51 22.77 -9.32
N GLU A 293 8.86 22.64 -10.48
CA GLU A 293 7.65 21.85 -10.65
C GLU A 293 7.90 20.34 -10.48
N ALA A 294 9.07 19.83 -10.88
CA ALA A 294 9.38 18.40 -10.81
C ALA A 294 9.56 17.95 -9.35
N THR A 295 10.35 18.70 -8.57
CA THR A 295 10.54 18.51 -7.13
C THR A 295 9.21 18.59 -6.37
N ASN A 296 8.37 19.59 -6.69
CA ASN A 296 7.05 19.72 -6.06
C ASN A 296 6.11 18.56 -6.45
N ARG A 297 6.14 18.11 -7.71
CA ARG A 297 5.33 16.97 -8.18
C ARG A 297 5.77 15.66 -7.54
N GLU A 298 7.07 15.38 -7.45
CA GLU A 298 7.56 14.20 -6.73
C GLU A 298 7.23 14.30 -5.23
N TYR A 299 7.35 15.48 -4.60
CA TYR A 299 6.95 15.67 -3.20
C TYR A 299 5.44 15.43 -2.96
N SER A 300 4.58 15.80 -3.91
CA SER A 300 3.14 15.50 -3.87
C SER A 300 2.85 14.00 -3.74
N THR A 301 3.70 13.11 -4.28
CA THR A 301 3.54 11.65 -4.15
C THR A 301 3.75 11.15 -2.72
N PHE A 302 4.67 11.76 -1.95
CA PHE A 302 4.84 11.49 -0.51
C PHE A 302 3.62 11.91 0.31
N LEU A 303 3.04 13.08 -0.02
CA LEU A 303 1.84 13.57 0.65
C LEU A 303 0.61 12.72 0.29
N ALA A 304 0.56 12.19 -0.94
CA ALA A 304 -0.44 11.22 -1.36
C ALA A 304 -0.29 9.88 -0.61
N ASP A 305 0.91 9.31 -0.46
CA ASP A 305 1.12 8.10 0.36
C ASP A 305 0.65 8.30 1.81
N ALA A 306 1.06 9.42 2.43
CA ALA A 306 0.62 9.81 3.77
C ALA A 306 -0.90 9.92 3.89
N PHE A 307 -1.56 10.51 2.88
CA PHE A 307 -3.02 10.59 2.82
C PHE A 307 -3.66 9.22 2.60
N MET A 308 -3.13 8.38 1.71
CA MET A 308 -3.71 7.09 1.36
C MET A 308 -3.65 6.10 2.53
N ARG A 309 -2.56 6.14 3.30
CA ARG A 309 -2.33 5.33 4.51
C ARG A 309 -2.96 5.94 5.79
N GLY A 310 -3.27 7.24 5.79
CA GLY A 310 -3.68 7.98 6.99
C GLY A 310 -4.75 9.05 6.80
N SER A 311 -5.74 8.84 5.91
CA SER A 311 -6.62 9.90 5.35
C SER A 311 -7.30 10.79 6.41
N LEU A 312 -7.82 10.20 7.50
CA LEU A 312 -8.45 10.97 8.58
C LEU A 312 -7.44 11.84 9.35
N ARG A 313 -6.24 11.31 9.65
CA ARG A 313 -5.17 12.05 10.35
C ARG A 313 -4.63 13.17 9.46
N ALA A 314 -4.51 12.93 8.15
CA ALA A 314 -4.13 13.94 7.16
C ALA A 314 -5.15 15.10 7.11
N ILE A 315 -6.46 14.81 7.05
CA ILE A 315 -7.53 15.84 7.09
C ILE A 315 -7.46 16.69 8.36
N VAL A 316 -7.30 16.06 9.53
CA VAL A 316 -7.19 16.79 10.81
C VAL A 316 -5.89 17.60 10.87
N SER A 317 -4.82 17.14 10.23
CA SER A 317 -3.53 17.84 10.16
C SER A 317 -3.57 19.05 9.22
N LEU A 318 -4.22 18.94 8.05
CA LEU A 318 -4.52 20.06 7.13
C LEU A 318 -5.27 21.19 7.85
N ALA A 319 -6.22 20.84 8.72
CA ALA A 319 -6.99 21.81 9.50
C ALA A 319 -6.19 22.58 10.57
N ARG A 320 -4.96 22.14 10.86
CA ARG A 320 -4.06 22.65 11.91
C ARG A 320 -2.80 23.34 11.36
N ILE A 321 -2.71 23.53 10.04
CA ILE A 321 -1.68 24.37 9.39
C ILE A 321 -2.29 25.66 8.84
N ASP A 322 -1.42 26.61 8.45
CA ASP A 322 -1.79 27.88 7.83
C ASP A 322 -2.74 27.72 6.63
N ALA A 323 -3.53 28.75 6.31
CA ALA A 323 -4.47 28.71 5.19
C ALA A 323 -3.80 28.48 3.82
N LYS A 324 -2.73 29.22 3.49
CA LYS A 324 -2.00 29.07 2.23
C LYS A 324 -1.25 27.74 2.17
N ALA A 325 -0.76 27.27 3.31
CA ALA A 325 -0.15 25.94 3.43
C ALA A 325 -1.18 24.83 3.21
N ARG A 326 -2.36 24.92 3.82
CA ARG A 326 -3.47 23.97 3.64
C ARG A 326 -3.96 23.91 2.20
N GLU A 327 -4.07 25.04 1.50
CA GLU A 327 -4.47 25.08 0.09
C GLU A 327 -3.47 24.34 -0.80
N ARG A 328 -2.17 24.68 -0.71
CA ARG A 328 -1.10 23.97 -1.43
C ARG A 328 -1.07 22.48 -1.10
N ALA A 329 -1.14 22.11 0.17
CA ALA A 329 -1.12 20.72 0.62
C ALA A 329 -2.33 19.91 0.16
N SER A 330 -3.51 20.52 0.13
CA SER A 330 -4.72 19.86 -0.36
C SER A 330 -4.65 19.63 -1.86
N LEU A 331 -4.09 20.59 -2.61
CA LEU A 331 -3.86 20.45 -4.04
C LEU A 331 -2.81 19.36 -4.33
N ALA A 332 -1.68 19.39 -3.64
CA ALA A 332 -0.61 18.39 -3.75
C ALA A 332 -1.10 16.96 -3.45
N ILE A 333 -1.95 16.77 -2.44
CA ILE A 333 -2.59 15.47 -2.15
C ILE A 333 -3.48 15.03 -3.31
N VAL A 334 -4.30 15.94 -3.87
CA VAL A 334 -5.18 15.61 -5.01
C VAL A 334 -4.35 15.28 -6.25
N GLU A 335 -3.31 16.04 -6.55
CA GLU A 335 -2.38 15.78 -7.65
C GLU A 335 -1.70 14.42 -7.48
N GLY A 336 -1.00 14.18 -6.36
CA GLY A 336 -0.30 12.91 -6.13
C GLY A 336 -1.22 11.68 -6.08
N VAL A 337 -2.49 11.82 -5.71
CA VAL A 337 -3.47 10.71 -5.76
C VAL A 337 -4.03 10.51 -7.17
N MET A 338 -4.29 11.59 -7.92
CA MET A 338 -4.98 11.52 -9.21
C MET A 338 -4.02 11.36 -10.41
N ASP A 339 -2.76 11.81 -10.30
CA ASP A 339 -1.71 11.58 -11.30
C ASP A 339 -1.27 10.10 -11.36
N LEU A 340 -1.58 9.32 -10.32
CA LEU A 340 -1.41 7.86 -10.27
C LEU A 340 -2.62 7.09 -10.84
N HIS A 341 -3.72 7.77 -11.17
CA HIS A 341 -4.95 7.16 -11.69
C HIS A 341 -5.02 7.28 -13.22
N PRO A 342 -4.80 6.20 -13.99
CA PRO A 342 -4.78 6.26 -15.45
C PRO A 342 -6.17 6.38 -16.09
N GLY A 343 -7.24 6.20 -15.30
CA GLY A 343 -8.61 6.18 -15.80
C GLY A 343 -9.25 7.56 -15.95
N ALA A 344 -10.42 7.61 -16.58
CA ALA A 344 -11.25 8.80 -16.62
C ALA A 344 -11.57 9.31 -15.20
N LEU A 345 -11.68 10.64 -15.05
CA LEU A 345 -11.75 11.32 -13.75
C LEU A 345 -13.15 11.33 -13.11
N ASP A 346 -14.19 11.16 -13.92
CA ASP A 346 -15.60 11.26 -13.55
C ASP A 346 -16.22 9.90 -13.14
N VAL A 347 -15.62 8.78 -13.55
CA VAL A 347 -16.12 7.44 -13.24
C VAL A 347 -16.20 7.16 -11.75
N ALA A 348 -17.14 6.28 -11.36
CA ALA A 348 -17.37 5.89 -9.97
C ALA A 348 -16.15 5.22 -9.28
N GLY A 349 -15.19 4.71 -10.06
CA GLY A 349 -13.95 4.10 -9.57
C GLY A 349 -12.81 5.07 -9.29
N ALA A 350 -12.85 6.32 -9.78
CA ALA A 350 -11.75 7.27 -9.62
C ALA A 350 -11.43 7.55 -8.12
N PRO A 351 -10.15 7.50 -7.68
CA PRO A 351 -9.73 7.37 -6.28
C PRO A 351 -9.70 8.70 -5.50
N TRP A 352 -10.60 9.63 -5.83
CA TRP A 352 -10.71 10.96 -5.23
C TRP A 352 -10.53 10.96 -3.70
N PRO A 353 -9.67 11.83 -3.13
CA PRO A 353 -9.45 11.90 -1.68
C PRO A 353 -10.73 11.99 -0.85
N THR A 354 -11.73 12.74 -1.31
CA THR A 354 -13.03 12.88 -0.62
C THR A 354 -13.97 11.67 -0.76
N ARG A 355 -13.61 10.65 -1.56
CA ARG A 355 -14.32 9.36 -1.58
C ARG A 355 -13.80 8.38 -0.53
N ARG A 356 -12.63 8.62 0.08
CA ARG A 356 -12.01 7.72 1.08
C ARG A 356 -12.49 7.92 2.51
N VAL A 357 -13.08 9.08 2.85
CA VAL A 357 -13.47 9.41 4.23
C VAL A 357 -14.96 9.76 4.29
N PRO A 358 -15.76 9.07 5.14
CA PRO A 358 -17.16 9.44 5.35
C PRO A 358 -17.27 10.81 6.02
N ASN A 359 -17.97 11.75 5.38
CA ASN A 359 -18.14 13.13 5.83
C ASN A 359 -18.71 13.27 7.26
N TRP A 360 -19.50 12.30 7.73
CA TRP A 360 -20.10 12.28 9.07
C TRP A 360 -19.10 12.01 10.22
N ARG A 361 -17.87 11.58 9.93
CA ARG A 361 -16.84 11.30 10.97
C ARG A 361 -15.97 12.51 11.35
N LEU A 362 -16.25 13.69 10.80
CA LEU A 362 -15.42 14.88 10.97
C LEU A 362 -16.05 15.84 12.00
N GLY A 363 -15.37 16.00 13.13
CA GLY A 363 -15.67 17.08 14.08
C GLY A 363 -15.30 18.47 13.53
N PRO A 364 -15.60 19.56 14.26
CA PRO A 364 -15.40 20.94 13.80
C PRO A 364 -13.99 21.26 13.28
N ASP A 365 -12.97 20.61 13.85
CA ASP A 365 -11.60 20.69 13.37
C ASP A 365 -11.41 20.06 11.98
N GLY A 366 -11.90 18.82 11.76
CA GLY A 366 -11.74 18.11 10.50
C GLY A 366 -12.37 18.82 9.30
N SER A 367 -13.47 19.55 9.52
CA SER A 367 -14.22 20.26 8.49
C SER A 367 -13.39 21.27 7.68
N ARG A 368 -12.37 21.91 8.28
CA ARG A 368 -11.50 22.86 7.56
C ARG A 368 -10.58 22.16 6.56
N GLY A 369 -9.96 21.05 6.95
CA GLY A 369 -9.11 20.24 6.07
C GLY A 369 -9.92 19.57 4.96
N TRP A 370 -11.13 19.11 5.29
CA TRP A 370 -12.07 18.54 4.33
C TRP A 370 -12.51 19.52 3.25
N LYS A 371 -12.92 20.73 3.64
CA LYS A 371 -13.31 21.77 2.69
C LYS A 371 -12.17 22.13 1.73
N ALA A 372 -10.93 22.18 2.23
CA ALA A 372 -9.76 22.42 1.39
C ALA A 372 -9.49 21.29 0.38
N LEU A 373 -9.70 20.02 0.75
CA LEU A 373 -9.67 18.90 -0.20
C LEU A 373 -10.79 19.00 -1.25
N GLN A 374 -12.02 19.35 -0.85
CA GLN A 374 -13.11 19.58 -1.82
C GLN A 374 -12.79 20.70 -2.81
N GLN A 375 -12.17 21.79 -2.34
CA GLN A 375 -11.71 22.91 -3.18
C GLN A 375 -10.57 22.48 -4.12
N ALA A 376 -9.62 21.70 -3.61
CA ALA A 376 -8.52 21.13 -4.41
C ALA A 376 -9.02 20.17 -5.50
N GLU A 377 -9.99 19.30 -5.20
CA GLU A 377 -10.61 18.43 -6.21
C GLU A 377 -11.32 19.23 -7.29
N ALA A 378 -12.07 20.28 -6.92
CA ALA A 378 -12.72 21.16 -7.88
C ALA A 378 -11.70 21.88 -8.78
N ALA A 379 -10.61 22.38 -8.20
CA ALA A 379 -9.51 23.01 -8.94
C ALA A 379 -8.81 22.04 -9.90
N TYR A 380 -8.54 20.80 -9.46
CA TYR A 380 -7.93 19.77 -10.31
C TYR A 380 -8.85 19.36 -11.48
N ARG A 381 -10.16 19.18 -11.23
CA ARG A 381 -11.16 18.90 -12.29
C ARG A 381 -11.23 20.01 -13.34
N ALA A 382 -11.06 21.27 -12.93
CA ALA A 382 -11.09 22.44 -13.82
C ALA A 382 -9.85 22.59 -14.72
N ARG A 383 -8.77 21.81 -14.50
CA ARG A 383 -7.56 21.89 -15.33
C ARG A 383 -7.81 21.47 -16.78
N PRO A 384 -7.24 22.17 -17.78
CA PRO A 384 -7.27 21.74 -19.18
C PRO A 384 -6.72 20.31 -19.34
N ALA A 385 -7.28 19.54 -20.27
CA ALA A 385 -6.93 18.13 -20.44
C ALA A 385 -5.43 17.89 -20.71
N GLY A 386 -4.76 18.80 -21.44
CA GLY A 386 -3.33 18.72 -21.75
C GLY A 386 -2.36 19.03 -20.62
N VAL A 387 -2.84 19.44 -19.44
CA VAL A 387 -2.01 19.64 -18.23
C VAL A 387 -1.95 18.36 -17.38
N ARG A 388 -2.68 17.31 -17.78
CA ARG A 388 -2.76 16.03 -17.06
C ARG A 388 -1.77 15.05 -17.68
N LEU A 389 -0.98 14.37 -16.85
CA LEU A 389 -0.18 13.23 -17.29
C LEU A 389 -1.09 12.04 -17.60
N VAL A 390 -1.52 11.92 -18.85
CA VAL A 390 -1.94 10.63 -19.38
C VAL A 390 -0.67 9.80 -19.58
N MET A 391 -0.28 9.04 -18.54
CA MET A 391 0.76 8.01 -18.61
C MET A 391 0.24 6.87 -19.49
N GLY A 392 0.17 7.07 -20.81
CA GLY A 392 -0.56 6.15 -21.69
C GLY A 392 -0.67 6.61 -23.13
N THR A 393 0.46 6.68 -23.84
CA THR A 393 0.70 6.10 -25.18
C THR A 393 2.09 6.55 -25.64
N ALA A 394 3.07 5.66 -25.57
CA ALA A 394 4.21 5.77 -26.48
C ALA A 394 3.64 5.59 -27.90
N ALA A 395 3.83 6.59 -28.77
CA ALA A 395 3.48 6.45 -30.17
C ALA A 395 4.32 5.34 -30.83
N GLN A 396 3.75 4.75 -31.89
CA GLN A 396 4.23 3.56 -32.60
C GLN A 396 5.66 3.72 -33.14
#